data_AF-A0A0V1NC79-F1
#
_entry.id   AF-A0A0V1NC79-F1
#
_cell.length_a   1.000
_cell.length_b   1.000
_cell.length_c   1.000
_cell.angle_alpha   90.00
_cell.angle_beta   90.00
_cell.angle_gamma   90.00
#
_symmetry.space_group_name_H-M   'P 1'
#
loop_
_entity.id
_entity.type
_entity.pdbx_description
1 polymer ?
#
loop_
_entity_poly.entity_id
_entity_poly.type
_entity_poly.pdbx_seq_one_letter_code
_entity_poly.pdbx_strand_id
1 'polypeptide(L)'
;MGELMKTDNVIKYDFLSIAMFQYSLLRSVQYKYRAIVYKAPGQNTSKIILASAAGNWDDGAVPLSNIARHSFAATLEHVVQANNHIKFLAYNNVPPAVPN
;
A
#
# COMPACT_ATOMS: atom_id res chain seq x y z
N MET A 1 -27.35 51.38 31.15
CA MET A 1 -26.33 50.35 31.45
C MET A 1 -26.93 49.00 31.06
N GLY A 2 -26.46 48.43 29.97
CA GLY A 2 -26.93 47.13 29.46
C GLY A 2 -25.85 46.58 28.56
N GLU A 3 -24.99 45.74 29.13
CA GLU A 3 -23.87 45.13 28.45
C GLU A 3 -24.40 44.01 27.55
N LEU A 4 -24.17 44.13 26.23
CA LEU A 4 -24.47 43.08 25.27
C LEU A 4 -23.56 41.89 25.57
N MET A 5 -24.16 40.79 26.03
CA MET A 5 -23.49 39.52 26.28
C MET A 5 -22.89 39.01 24.96
N LYS A 6 -21.57 39.17 24.82
CA LYS A 6 -20.79 38.66 23.69
C LYS A 6 -20.81 37.14 23.82
N THR A 7 -21.51 36.46 22.92
CA THR A 7 -21.50 35.00 22.89
C THR A 7 -20.09 34.54 22.50
N ASP A 8 -19.42 33.97 23.49
CA ASP A 8 -18.09 33.40 23.34
C ASP A 8 -18.07 32.33 22.25
N ASN A 9 -16.92 32.23 21.61
CA ASN A 9 -16.52 31.37 20.49
C ASN A 9 -16.84 29.87 20.67
N VAL A 10 -18.12 29.50 20.70
CA VAL A 10 -18.56 28.11 20.57
C VAL A 10 -18.66 27.82 19.08
N ILE A 11 -17.50 27.49 18.51
CA ILE A 11 -17.30 26.48 17.48
C ILE A 11 -18.37 26.49 16.35
N LYS A 12 -18.23 27.43 15.41
CA LYS A 12 -18.80 27.26 14.07
C LYS A 12 -17.79 26.55 13.18
N TYR A 13 -17.57 25.25 13.41
CA TYR A 13 -17.03 24.43 12.34
C TYR A 13 -18.17 24.25 11.32
N ASP A 14 -17.98 24.81 10.13
CA ASP A 14 -18.93 24.70 9.02
C ASP A 14 -19.20 23.21 8.71
N PHE A 15 -20.45 22.86 8.40
CA PHE A 15 -20.83 21.49 8.00
C PHE A 15 -20.04 21.02 6.79
N LEU A 16 -19.66 21.93 5.89
CA LEU A 16 -18.74 21.64 4.79
C LEU A 16 -17.33 21.29 5.28
N SER A 17 -16.84 21.96 6.32
CA SER A 17 -15.53 21.69 6.90
C SER A 17 -15.48 20.34 7.62
N ILE A 18 -16.56 19.97 8.34
CA ILE A 18 -16.70 18.67 8.99
C ILE A 18 -16.85 17.56 7.94
N ALA A 19 -17.65 17.77 6.90
CA ALA A 19 -17.83 16.78 5.82
C ALA A 19 -16.54 16.55 5.03
N MET A 20 -15.77 17.61 4.75
CA MET A 20 -14.46 17.50 4.07
C MET A 20 -13.40 16.84 4.96
N PHE A 21 -13.39 17.13 6.27
CA PHE A 21 -12.53 16.47 7.24
C PHE A 21 -12.87 14.98 7.38
N GLN A 22 -14.15 14.63 7.49
CA GLN A 22 -14.63 13.25 7.51
C GLN A 22 -14.34 12.52 6.20
N TYR A 23 -14.52 13.17 5.04
CA TYR A 23 -14.20 12.60 3.73
C TYR A 23 -12.71 12.29 3.58
N SER A 24 -11.84 13.16 4.10
CA SER A 24 -10.39 12.95 4.16
C SER A 24 -10.03 11.77 5.08
N LEU A 25 -10.67 11.67 6.25
CA LEU A 25 -10.49 10.55 7.18
C LEU A 25 -10.93 9.20 6.56
N LEU A 26 -12.03 9.19 5.81
CA LEU A 26 -12.59 8.00 5.16
C LEU A 26 -11.78 7.54 3.93
N ARG A 27 -11.16 8.45 3.17
CA ARG A 27 -10.31 8.10 2.01
C ARG A 27 -9.02 7.35 2.41
N SER A 28 -8.59 7.48 3.67
CA SER A 28 -7.44 6.76 4.23
C SER A 28 -7.65 5.24 4.37
N VAL A 29 -8.89 4.75 4.32
CA VAL A 29 -9.20 3.34 4.60
C VAL A 29 -9.05 2.42 3.37
N GLN A 30 -9.11 2.94 2.14
CA GLN A 30 -9.34 2.10 0.95
C GLN A 30 -8.09 1.44 0.32
N TYR A 31 -6.86 1.80 0.71
CA TYR A 31 -5.64 1.25 0.10
C TYR A 31 -4.70 0.49 1.06
N LYS A 32 -5.12 0.26 2.32
CA LYS A 32 -4.20 -0.12 3.41
C LYS A 32 -3.41 -1.42 3.23
N TYR A 33 -3.76 -2.31 2.30
CA TYR A 33 -3.19 -3.67 2.24
C TYR A 33 -2.68 -4.12 0.87
N ARG A 34 -2.59 -3.23 -0.13
CA ARG A 34 -2.15 -3.62 -1.48
C ARG A 34 -1.00 -2.74 -1.93
N ALA A 35 0.06 -3.37 -2.43
CA ALA A 35 1.16 -2.71 -3.12
C ALA A 35 1.18 -3.19 -4.57
N ILE A 36 1.50 -2.29 -5.50
CA ILE A 36 1.74 -2.62 -6.90
C ILE A 36 3.23 -2.41 -7.17
N VAL A 37 3.86 -3.41 -7.77
CA VAL A 37 5.29 -3.42 -8.08
C VAL A 37 5.44 -3.60 -9.60
N TYR A 38 6.22 -2.74 -10.24
CA TYR A 38 6.62 -2.88 -11.63
C TYR A 38 8.13 -3.13 -11.72
N LYS A 39 8.53 -4.22 -12.37
CA LYS A 39 9.93 -4.53 -12.67
C LYS A 39 10.15 -4.37 -14.17
N ALA A 40 11.05 -3.47 -14.56
CA ALA A 40 11.40 -3.32 -15.97
C ALA A 40 12.20 -4.54 -16.47
N PRO A 41 12.11 -4.89 -17.77
CA PRO A 41 12.94 -5.93 -18.36
C PRO A 41 14.43 -5.67 -18.08
N GLY A 42 15.15 -6.71 -17.63
CA GLY A 42 16.59 -6.63 -17.34
C GLY A 42 17.00 -5.90 -16.05
N GLN A 43 16.08 -5.33 -15.27
CA GLN A 43 16.40 -4.64 -14.02
C GLN A 43 16.08 -5.48 -12.80
N ASN A 44 16.99 -5.59 -11.83
CA ASN A 44 16.76 -6.32 -10.57
C ASN A 44 15.96 -5.54 -9.52
N THR A 45 15.92 -4.21 -9.66
CA THR A 45 15.10 -3.28 -8.88
C THR A 45 13.72 -3.10 -9.51
N SER A 46 12.82 -2.44 -8.81
CA SER A 46 11.44 -2.19 -9.25
C SER A 46 11.04 -0.73 -9.05
N LYS A 47 9.88 -0.32 -9.58
CA LYS A 47 9.12 0.83 -9.09
C LYS A 47 7.94 0.34 -8.26
N ILE A 48 7.57 1.08 -7.21
CA ILE A 48 6.49 0.68 -6.29
C ILE A 48 5.47 1.81 -6.11
N ILE A 49 4.18 1.45 -6.06
CA ILE A 49 3.11 2.33 -5.57
C ILE A 49 2.82 1.92 -4.12
N LEU A 50 3.06 2.85 -3.19
CA LEU A 50 2.78 2.64 -1.78
C LEU A 50 1.34 3.05 -1.45
N ALA A 51 0.70 2.31 -0.52
CA ALA A 51 -0.64 2.63 -0.03
C ALA A 51 -0.77 4.06 0.53
N SER A 52 0.31 4.59 1.10
CA SER A 52 0.41 5.95 1.64
C SER A 52 0.62 7.03 0.57
N ALA A 53 0.91 6.65 -0.68
CA ALA A 53 1.22 7.55 -1.79
C ALA A 53 0.59 7.03 -3.10
N ALA A 54 -0.72 6.79 -3.08
CA ALA A 54 -1.46 6.33 -4.24
C ALA A 54 -1.30 7.31 -5.42
N GLY A 55 -0.77 6.80 -6.54
CA GLY A 55 -0.62 7.56 -7.78
C GLY A 55 0.81 7.95 -8.17
N ASN A 56 1.77 7.89 -7.23
CA ASN A 56 3.18 8.17 -7.53
C ASN A 56 3.99 6.88 -7.53
N TRP A 57 4.78 6.69 -8.59
CA TRP A 57 5.76 5.62 -8.67
C TRP A 57 7.03 6.04 -7.95
N ASP A 58 7.38 5.33 -6.90
CA ASP A 58 8.65 5.50 -6.19
C ASP A 58 9.69 4.49 -6.70
N ASP A 59 10.96 4.85 -6.64
CA ASP A 59 12.05 3.96 -7.01
C ASP A 59 12.26 2.91 -5.91
N GLY A 60 12.26 1.63 -6.31
CA GLY A 60 12.60 0.53 -5.43
C GLY A 60 14.08 0.56 -5.11
N ALA A 61 14.40 0.97 -3.88
CA ALA A 61 15.77 1.24 -3.43
C ALA A 61 16.70 0.01 -3.43
N VAL A 62 16.17 -1.22 -3.47
CA VAL A 62 16.98 -2.46 -3.42
C VAL A 62 16.39 -3.55 -4.35
N PRO A 63 17.14 -4.62 -4.68
CA PRO A 63 16.62 -5.73 -5.48
C PRO A 63 15.41 -6.42 -4.83
N LEU A 64 14.43 -6.83 -5.64
CA LEU A 64 13.20 -7.49 -5.15
C LEU A 64 13.43 -8.82 -4.41
N SER A 65 14.58 -9.45 -4.59
CA SER A 65 14.97 -10.67 -3.87
C SER A 65 15.50 -10.40 -2.46
N ASN A 66 15.71 -9.13 -2.08
CA ASN A 66 16.18 -8.78 -0.75
C ASN A 66 15.03 -8.90 0.26
N ILE A 67 15.16 -9.84 1.20
CA ILE A 67 14.19 -10.08 2.27
C ILE A 67 14.08 -8.84 3.17
N ALA A 68 15.21 -8.19 3.44
CA ALA A 68 15.20 -6.95 4.20
C ALA A 68 14.61 -5.82 3.34
N ARG A 69 13.58 -5.14 3.87
CA ARG A 69 12.96 -3.91 3.34
C ARG A 69 11.88 -4.06 2.25
N HIS A 70 11.49 -5.28 1.83
CA HIS A 70 10.38 -5.46 0.88
C HIS A 70 9.28 -6.38 1.40
N SER A 71 8.03 -5.90 1.36
CA SER A 71 6.85 -6.74 1.59
C SER A 71 6.73 -7.87 0.56
N PHE A 72 7.21 -7.67 -0.67
CA PHE A 72 7.22 -8.70 -1.72
C PHE A 72 8.08 -9.92 -1.33
N ALA A 73 9.37 -9.71 -1.02
CA ALA A 73 10.25 -10.79 -0.58
C ALA A 73 9.78 -11.41 0.75
N ALA A 74 9.34 -10.59 1.70
CA ALA A 74 8.82 -11.06 2.98
C ALA A 74 7.58 -11.95 2.83
N THR A 75 6.65 -11.63 1.92
CA THR A 75 5.47 -12.49 1.67
C THR A 75 5.83 -13.85 1.08
N LEU A 76 6.97 -13.96 0.39
CA LEU A 76 7.44 -15.20 -0.23
C LEU A 76 8.53 -15.90 0.58
N GLU A 77 8.95 -15.34 1.72
CA GLU A 77 10.12 -15.81 2.46
C GLU A 77 10.03 -17.31 2.78
N HIS A 78 8.90 -17.76 3.32
CA HIS A 78 8.70 -19.17 3.64
C HIS A 78 8.20 -20.03 2.47
N VAL A 79 7.96 -19.44 1.29
CA VAL A 79 7.75 -20.17 0.04
C VAL A 79 9.10 -20.62 -0.53
N VAL A 80 10.13 -19.78 -0.42
CA VAL A 80 11.48 -20.07 -0.94
C VAL A 80 12.41 -20.72 0.08
N GLN A 81 12.21 -20.47 1.38
CA GLN A 81 12.94 -21.15 2.45
C GLN A 81 12.27 -22.49 2.81
N ALA A 82 13.05 -23.45 3.29
CA ALA A 82 12.52 -24.73 3.77
C ALA A 82 11.71 -24.53 5.06
N ASN A 83 10.38 -24.54 4.96
CA ASN A 83 9.46 -24.51 6.10
C ASN A 83 8.33 -25.53 5.91
N ASN A 84 8.36 -26.61 6.69
CA ASN A 84 7.44 -27.74 6.57
C ASN A 84 5.98 -27.41 6.93
N HIS A 85 5.70 -26.27 7.56
CA HIS A 85 4.35 -25.85 7.93
C HIS A 85 3.67 -24.97 6.88
N ILE A 86 4.43 -24.49 5.88
CA ILE A 86 3.92 -23.62 4.84
C ILE A 86 3.54 -24.44 3.62
N LYS A 87 2.34 -24.16 3.08
CA LYS A 87 1.80 -24.81 1.89
C LYS A 87 1.44 -23.73 0.89
N PHE A 88 1.88 -23.89 -0.35
CA PHE A 88 1.58 -22.96 -1.44
C PHE A 88 1.31 -23.74 -2.74
N LEU A 89 0.52 -23.12 -3.62
CA LEU A 89 0.29 -23.60 -4.99
C LEU A 89 0.95 -22.61 -5.94
N ALA A 90 1.90 -23.09 -6.75
CA ALA A 90 2.43 -22.33 -7.88
C ALA A 90 1.67 -22.71 -9.15
N TYR A 91 1.25 -21.71 -9.93
CA TYR A 91 0.58 -21.90 -11.20
C TYR A 91 1.32 -21.14 -12.30
N ASN A 92 1.42 -21.75 -13.48
CA ASN A 92 2.00 -21.14 -14.67
C ASN A 92 1.16 -21.51 -15.89
N ASN A 93 0.92 -20.56 -16.79
CA ASN A 93 0.19 -20.77 -18.05
C ASN A 93 1.07 -21.31 -19.19
N VAL A 94 2.39 -21.45 -18.98
CA VAL A 94 3.29 -22.07 -19.96
C VAL A 94 2.90 -23.54 -20.13
N PRO A 95 2.63 -24.02 -21.36
CA PRO A 95 2.31 -25.42 -21.57
C PRO A 95 3.47 -26.31 -21.12
N PRO A 96 3.20 -27.54 -20.62
CA PRO A 96 4.26 -28.46 -20.26
C PRO A 96 5.17 -28.70 -21.47
N ALA A 97 6.48 -28.72 -21.24
CA ALA A 97 7.42 -29.10 -22.29
C ALA A 97 7.09 -30.53 -22.74
N VAL A 98 6.81 -30.71 -24.03
CA VAL A 98 6.66 -32.04 -24.62
C VAL A 98 8.07 -32.62 -24.73
N PRO A 99 8.38 -33.78 -24.11
CA PRO A 99 9.66 -34.44 -24.31
C PRO A 99 9.83 -34.82 -25.78
N ASN A 100 11.03 -34.59 -26.34
CA ASN A 100 11.41 -35.06 -27.67
C ASN A 100 11.83 -36.53 -27.64
#